data_AF-A0A7X8BG17-F1
#
_entry.id   AF-A0A7X8BG17-F1
#
_cell.length_a   1.000
_cell.length_b   1.000
_cell.length_c   1.000
_cell.angle_alpha   90.00
_cell.angle_beta   90.00
_cell.angle_gamma   90.00
#
_symmetry.space_group_name_H-M   'P 1'
#
loop_
_entity.id
_entity.type
_entity.pdbx_description
1 polymer ?
#
loop_
_entity_poly.entity_id
_entity_poly.type
_entity_poly.pdbx_seq_one_letter_code
_entity_poly.pdbx_strand_id
1 'polypeptide(L)' 'MKIVALFVGAKHQETILPDLLELSYKPVVWMQPGAENAVAEEALRAAGFTVVSGACLMVTHRTACGKGGSTTHPGS' A
#
# COMPACT_ATOMS: atom_id res chain seq x y z
N MET A 1 -0.13 -8.34 -8.93
CA MET A 1 -0.58 -7.83 -7.62
C MET A 1 -0.97 -6.36 -7.79
N LYS A 2 -2.12 -5.92 -7.26
CA LYS A 2 -2.57 -4.53 -7.30
C LYS A 2 -2.41 -3.88 -5.93
N ILE A 3 -2.02 -2.61 -5.90
CA ILE A 3 -1.77 -1.85 -4.67
C ILE A 3 -2.66 -0.59 -4.70
N VAL A 4 -3.33 -0.30 -3.59
CA VAL A 4 -3.94 1.01 -3.33
C VAL A 4 -3.10 1.71 -2.29
N ALA A 5 -2.46 2.83 -2.68
CA ALA A 5 -1.68 3.65 -1.77
C ALA A 5 -2.56 4.75 -1.17
N LEU A 6 -2.70 4.74 0.15
CA LEU A 6 -3.53 5.68 0.89
C LEU A 6 -2.66 6.81 1.45
N PHE A 7 -2.96 8.04 1.03
CA PHE A 7 -2.30 9.28 1.50
C PHE A 7 -3.23 10.15 2.35
N VAL A 8 -4.50 9.77 2.44
CA VAL A 8 -5.55 10.53 3.14
C VAL A 8 -5.45 10.24 4.63
N GLY A 9 -5.36 11.28 5.47
CA GLY A 9 -5.27 11.13 6.93
C GLY A 9 -6.51 10.45 7.52
N ALA A 10 -6.33 9.77 8.66
CA ALA A 10 -7.34 8.90 9.28
C ALA A 10 -8.78 9.47 9.32
N LYS A 11 -8.92 10.74 9.74
CA LYS A 11 -10.20 11.45 9.87
C LYS A 11 -10.97 11.69 8.56
N HIS A 12 -10.38 11.37 7.42
CA HIS A 12 -10.97 11.58 6.10
C HIS A 12 -11.13 10.27 5.32
N GLN A 13 -10.92 9.12 5.96
CA GLN A 13 -10.98 7.80 5.30
C GLN A 13 -12.37 7.16 5.34
N GLU A 14 -13.34 7.76 6.05
CA GLU A 14 -14.68 7.20 6.26
C GLU A 14 -15.41 6.91 4.94
N THR A 15 -15.18 7.70 3.91
CA THR A 15 -15.77 7.48 2.57
C THR A 15 -14.99 6.50 1.71
N ILE A 16 -13.70 6.28 1.99
CA ILE A 16 -12.83 5.42 1.17
C ILE A 16 -12.94 3.95 1.58
N LEU A 17 -13.16 3.71 2.88
CA LEU A 17 -13.20 2.35 3.41
C LEU A 17 -14.35 1.51 2.82
N PRO A 18 -15.59 2.02 2.69
CA PRO A 18 -16.68 1.30 2.04
C PRO A 18 -16.35 0.94 0.59
N ASP A 19 -15.85 1.91 -0.20
CA ASP A 19 -15.48 1.70 -1.61
C ASP A 19 -14.42 0.59 -1.76
N LEU A 20 -13.45 0.53 -0.84
CA LEU A 20 -12.45 -0.53 -0.82
C LEU A 20 -13.08 -1.90 -0.55
N LEU A 21 -13.99 -1.98 0.43
CA LEU A 21 -14.63 -3.23 0.84
C LEU A 21 -15.51 -3.83 -0.28
N GLU A 22 -16.15 -2.98 -1.07
CA GLU A 22 -17.02 -3.34 -2.20
C GLU A 22 -16.26 -3.86 -3.44
N LEU A 23 -14.93 -3.70 -3.49
CA LEU A 23 -14.14 -4.25 -4.58
C LEU A 23 -14.30 -5.78 -4.66
N SER A 24 -14.54 -6.27 -5.89
CA SER A 24 -14.61 -7.71 -6.22
C SER A 24 -13.28 -8.44 -6.06
N TYR A 25 -12.20 -7.72 -5.75
CA TYR A 25 -10.87 -8.23 -5.47
C TYR A 25 -10.27 -7.53 -4.26
N LYS A 26 -9.24 -8.13 -3.66
CA LYS A 26 -8.59 -7.61 -2.45
C LYS A 26 -7.17 -7.11 -2.78
N PRO A 27 -6.98 -5.84 -3.18
CA PRO A 27 -5.64 -5.27 -3.37
C PRO A 27 -4.87 -5.22 -2.05
N VAL A 28 -3.56 -5.06 -2.13
CA VAL A 28 -2.77 -4.65 -0.97
C VAL A 28 -3.09 -3.18 -0.69
N VAL A 29 -3.56 -2.88 0.51
CA VAL A 29 -3.78 -1.51 0.97
C VAL A 29 -2.49 -1.04 1.65
N TRP A 30 -1.92 0.06 1.17
CA TRP A 30 -0.68 0.62 1.70
C TRP A 30 -0.94 2.00 2.29
N MET A 31 -1.06 2.08 3.60
CA MET A 31 -1.17 3.34 4.33
C MET A 31 0.20 4.02 4.37
N GLN A 32 0.35 5.13 3.65
CA GLN A 32 1.58 5.92 3.69
C GLN A 32 1.76 6.58 5.07
N PRO A 33 2.99 6.97 5.44
CA PRO A 33 3.24 7.72 6.66
C PRO A 33 2.33 8.96 6.78
N GLY A 34 1.58 9.06 7.86
CA GLY A 34 0.56 10.10 8.11
C GLY A 34 -0.88 9.70 7.73
N ALA A 35 -1.09 8.54 7.10
CA ALA A 35 -2.39 7.97 6.76
C ALA A 35 -2.78 6.77 7.64
N GLU A 36 -2.04 6.50 8.72
CA GLU A 36 -2.33 5.39 9.62
C GLU A 36 -3.68 5.55 10.30
N ASN A 37 -4.45 4.47 10.35
CA ASN A 37 -5.74 4.43 11.02
C ASN A 37 -5.97 3.00 11.56
N ALA A 38 -5.79 2.82 12.87
CA ALA A 38 -5.85 1.51 13.50
C ALA A 38 -7.20 0.80 13.29
N VAL A 39 -8.31 1.54 13.37
CA VAL A 39 -9.66 1.00 13.19
C VAL A 39 -9.88 0.55 11.75
N ALA A 40 -9.48 1.37 10.77
CA ALA A 40 -9.58 1.02 9.36
C ALA A 40 -8.66 -0.17 9.00
N GLU A 41 -7.45 -0.21 9.56
CA GLU A 41 -6.51 -1.30 9.36
C GLU A 41 -7.07 -2.62 9.89
N GLU A 42 -7.62 -2.64 11.10
CA GLU A 42 -8.27 -3.82 11.69
C GLU A 42 -9.45 -4.28 10.82
N ALA A 43 -10.34 -3.37 10.41
CA ALA A 43 -11.49 -3.69 9.57
C ALA A 43 -11.07 -4.28 8.21
N LEU A 44 -10.05 -3.72 7.56
CA LEU A 44 -9.52 -4.23 6.30
C LEU A 44 -8.87 -5.61 6.46
N ARG A 45 -8.09 -5.81 7.52
CA ARG A 45 -7.49 -7.13 7.82
C ARG A 45 -8.56 -8.18 8.09
N ALA A 46 -9.58 -7.84 8.88
CA ALA A 46 -10.73 -8.72 9.14
C ALA A 46 -11.51 -9.07 7.86
N ALA A 47 -11.57 -8.14 6.89
CA ALA A 47 -12.18 -8.36 5.57
C ALA A 47 -11.25 -9.07 4.57
N GLY A 48 -10.07 -9.55 4.99
CA GLY A 48 -9.15 -10.35 4.19
C GLY A 48 -8.18 -9.55 3.31
N PHE A 49 -8.06 -8.23 3.50
CA PHE A 49 -7.06 -7.42 2.80
C PHE A 49 -5.68 -7.61 3.44
N THR A 50 -4.65 -7.59 2.60
CA THR A 50 -3.28 -7.35 3.09
C THR A 50 -3.10 -5.86 3.28
N VAL A 51 -2.76 -5.44 4.51
CA VAL A 51 -2.50 -4.03 4.84
C VAL A 51 -1.03 -3.84 5.21
N VAL A 52 -0.42 -2.81 4.63
CA VAL A 52 0.94 -2.34 4.94
C VAL A 52 0.84 -0.94 5.53
N SER A 53 1.40 -0.75 6.73
CA SER A 53 1.39 0.52 7.46
C SER A 53 2.80 0.85 7.96
N GLY A 54 3.08 2.13 8.23
CA GLY A 54 4.37 2.57 8.77
C GLY A 54 5.55 2.52 7.79
N ALA A 55 5.30 2.32 6.50
CA ALA A 55 6.32 2.27 5.46
C ALA A 55 5.98 3.22 4.31
N CYS A 56 6.98 3.93 3.76
CA CYS A 56 6.79 4.72 2.55
C CYS A 56 6.97 3.83 1.31
N LEU A 57 5.99 3.81 0.41
CA LEU A 57 6.02 2.94 -0.78
C LEU A 57 7.24 3.27 -1.67
N MET A 58 7.56 4.55 -1.84
CA MET A 58 8.72 4.98 -2.63
C MET A 58 10.04 4.47 -2.04
N VAL A 59 10.23 4.65 -0.73
CA VAL A 59 11.46 4.21 -0.05
C VAL A 59 11.58 2.69 -0.10
N THR A 60 10.51 1.96 0.20
CA THR A 60 10.50 0.50 0.14
C THR A 60 10.80 -0.01 -1.27
N HIS A 61 10.20 0.58 -2.30
CA HIS A 61 10.47 0.23 -3.69
C HIS A 61 11.93 0.48 -4.08
N ARG A 62 12.48 1.66 -3.75
CA ARG A 62 13.88 1.99 -4.05
C ARG A 62 14.85 1.06 -3.34
N THR A 63 14.61 0.72 -2.08
CA THR A 63 15.49 -0.19 -1.32
C THR A 63 15.41 -1.63 -1.84
N ALA A 64 14.21 -2.12 -2.15
CA ALA A 64 14.00 -3.49 -2.59
C ALA A 64 14.43 -3.71 -4.05
N CYS A 65 14.13 -2.75 -4.94
CA CYS A 65 14.33 -2.90 -6.38
C CYS A 65 15.52 -2.09 -6.93
N GLY A 66 16.02 -1.09 -6.20
CA GLY A 66 17.10 -0.21 -6.65
C GLY A 66 18.47 -0.88 -6.80
N LYS A 67 18.64 -2.11 -6.28
CA LYS A 67 19.83 -2.94 -6.53
C LYS A 67 19.71 -3.84 -7.78
N GLY A 68 18.53 -3.90 -8.42
CA GLY A 68 18.28 -4.74 -9.60
C GLY A 68 18.51 -4.05 -10.95
N GLY A 69 18.87 -2.76 -10.97
CA GLY A 69 19.09 -1.98 -12.19
C GLY A 69 20.53 -1.98 -12.73
N SER A 70 21.39 -2.90 -12.30
CA SER A 70 22.75 -3.06 -12.83
C SER A 70 22.98 -4.48 -13.34
N THR A 71 22.21 -4.89 -14.34
CA THR A 71 22.75 -5.83 -15.33
C THR A 71 23.64 -5.01 -16.26
N THR A 72 24.94 -5.17 -16.09
CA THR A 72 25.91 -5.06 -17.16
C THR A 72 25.34 -5.70 -18.43
N HIS A 73 25.06 -4.91 -19.45
CA HIS A 73 25.02 -5.44 -20.81
C HIS A 73 26.47 -5.50 -21.30
N PRO A 74 27.04 -6.68 -21.59
CA PRO A 74 28.24 -6.75 -22.40
C PRO A 74 27.84 -6.57 -23.87
N GLY A 75 28.44 -5.58 -24.53
CA GLY A 75 28.51 -5.52 -25.99
C GLY A 75 27.45 -4.65 -26.68
N SER A 76 27.89 -3.46 -27.11
CA SER A 76 27.85 -3.03 -28.52
C SER A 76 28.91 -1.95 -28.70
#